data_AF-A0A9X1L0H5-F1
#
_entry.id   AF-A0A9X1L0H5-F1
#
_cell.length_a   1.000
_cell.length_b   1.000
_cell.length_c   1.000
_cell.angle_alpha   90.00
_cell.angle_beta   90.00
_cell.angle_gamma   90.00
#
_symmetry.space_group_name_H-M   'P 1'
#
loop_
_entity.id
_entity.type
_entity.pdbx_description
1 polymer ?
#
loop_
_entity_poly.entity_id
_entity_poly.type
_entity_poly.pdbx_seq_one_letter_code
_entity_poly.pdbx_strand_id
1 'polypeptide(L)'
;MTKGILTFCIFIAFITGCGNPDKQENQEEINNSEEITSEIDVPLSPSLTMVWETDTVLTTVESVLFDPGSEILYASNISGNPTEKDGIGFITKLSKSGDIIELEWVKGLNAPKGMAITGNRLYVTDIDALVEIELASGKIVNTYAVEGAEFLNDVTTHNGIIYFSDMSTGKVHSLENGMVDTVLEGLESINGLAIDTNGVLIGLDAEGLRRYAQEAPVMINDGVTGGDGLIVLDANTYIASRWQGEIYLIKDGHEYLLLDTKAQQANTADIGFIPDQNVILVPTFFKNKVVAYRLNY
;
A
#
# COMPACT_ATOMS: atom_id res chain seq x y z
N MET A 1 42.26 54.45 14.39
CA MET A 1 43.08 55.66 14.15
C MET A 1 44.39 55.14 13.56
N THR A 2 44.84 55.39 12.34
CA THR A 2 44.73 56.57 11.46
C THR A 2 45.04 56.10 10.03
N LYS A 3 44.40 56.73 9.04
CA LYS A 3 44.70 56.73 7.60
C LYS A 3 46.17 57.15 7.37
N GLY A 4 46.91 56.90 6.29
CA GLY A 4 46.63 56.49 4.92
C GLY A 4 47.72 57.09 4.01
N ILE A 5 47.85 56.55 2.79
CA ILE A 5 48.30 57.20 1.53
C ILE A 5 49.77 57.68 1.43
N LEU A 6 50.51 57.14 0.45
CA LEU A 6 51.13 57.98 -0.60
C LEU A 6 51.53 57.22 -1.87
N THR A 7 51.02 57.77 -2.96
CA THR A 7 51.26 57.61 -4.40
C THR A 7 52.73 57.76 -4.83
N PHE A 8 53.18 57.03 -5.86
CA PHE A 8 53.82 57.65 -7.05
C PHE A 8 53.99 56.69 -8.25
N CYS A 9 53.53 57.13 -9.42
CA CYS A 9 53.78 56.54 -10.73
C CYS A 9 55.16 56.94 -11.26
N ILE A 10 55.86 56.06 -11.98
CA ILE A 10 56.92 56.45 -12.93
C ILE A 10 56.74 55.74 -14.27
N PHE A 11 57.07 56.51 -15.30
CA PHE A 11 56.73 56.49 -16.71
C PHE A 11 57.89 55.92 -17.56
N ILE A 12 57.55 55.41 -18.77
CA ILE A 12 58.35 55.40 -20.02
C ILE A 12 59.49 54.38 -20.17
N ALA A 13 59.45 53.53 -21.21
CA ALA A 13 60.20 53.76 -22.47
C ALA A 13 60.06 52.61 -23.47
N PHE A 14 59.80 53.00 -24.72
CA PHE A 14 59.77 52.22 -25.96
C PHE A 14 61.13 51.64 -26.35
N ILE A 15 61.15 50.45 -26.95
CA ILE A 15 61.99 50.17 -28.14
C ILE A 15 61.24 49.20 -29.07
N THR A 16 61.02 49.62 -30.31
CA THR A 16 60.52 48.85 -31.46
C THR A 16 61.67 48.14 -32.19
N GLY A 17 61.46 46.93 -32.71
CA GLY A 17 62.37 46.33 -33.69
C GLY A 17 61.95 44.92 -34.13
N CYS A 18 61.51 44.80 -35.38
CA CYS A 18 60.88 43.64 -36.01
C CYS A 18 61.82 42.48 -36.37
N GLY A 19 61.28 41.25 -36.38
CA GLY A 19 61.88 40.07 -37.03
C GLY A 19 61.14 38.77 -36.70
N ASN A 20 60.28 38.32 -37.62
CA ASN A 20 59.37 37.15 -37.60
C ASN A 20 60.12 35.81 -37.91
N PRO A 21 59.50 34.60 -37.92
CA PRO A 21 58.41 34.00 -37.13
C PRO A 21 58.79 32.61 -36.54
N ASP A 22 57.79 31.91 -35.99
CA ASP A 22 57.69 30.46 -35.71
C ASP A 22 58.12 29.95 -34.34
N LYS A 23 57.18 30.05 -33.39
CA LYS A 23 56.54 28.89 -32.73
C LYS A 23 55.39 29.37 -31.85
N GLN A 24 54.16 28.96 -32.19
CA GLN A 24 53.00 29.03 -31.30
C GLN A 24 53.15 27.95 -30.23
N GLU A 25 53.38 28.36 -28.99
CA GLU A 25 52.93 27.63 -27.80
C GLU A 25 51.63 28.31 -27.34
N ASN A 26 50.50 27.62 -27.52
CA ASN A 26 49.25 28.01 -26.88
C ASN A 26 49.36 27.64 -25.39
N GLN A 27 49.33 28.64 -24.52
CA GLN A 27 49.08 28.46 -23.10
C GLN A 27 47.57 28.26 -22.88
N GLU A 28 47.23 27.24 -22.11
CA GLU A 28 45.89 26.96 -21.62
C GLU A 28 45.45 28.06 -20.62
N GLU A 29 44.38 28.79 -20.96
CA GLU A 29 43.60 29.54 -19.98
C GLU A 29 42.54 28.61 -19.37
N ILE A 30 42.73 28.28 -18.09
CA ILE A 30 41.74 27.56 -17.27
C ILE A 30 40.64 28.55 -16.92
N ASN A 31 39.51 28.48 -17.63
CA ASN A 31 38.25 29.08 -17.17
C ASN A 31 37.57 28.13 -16.19
N ASN A 32 37.66 28.44 -14.90
CA ASN A 32 36.77 27.87 -13.89
C ASN A 32 35.38 28.50 -14.05
N SER A 33 34.52 27.89 -14.87
CA SER A 33 33.08 28.08 -14.76
C SER A 33 32.54 27.01 -13.81
N GLU A 34 32.18 27.40 -12.59
CA GLU A 34 31.31 26.60 -11.74
C GLU A 34 29.97 26.42 -12.46
N GLU A 35 29.77 25.24 -13.07
CA GLU A 35 28.47 24.79 -13.52
C GLU A 35 27.59 24.61 -12.27
N ILE A 36 26.75 25.60 -12.01
CA ILE A 36 25.59 25.43 -11.14
C ILE A 36 24.60 24.57 -11.94
N THR A 37 24.72 23.26 -11.84
CA THR A 37 23.66 22.35 -12.26
C THR A 37 22.51 22.51 -11.27
N SER A 38 21.52 23.35 -11.62
CA SER A 38 20.23 23.30 -10.97
C SER A 38 19.66 21.90 -11.22
N GLU A 39 19.62 21.06 -10.19
CA GLU A 39 18.86 19.81 -10.24
C GLU A 39 17.42 20.17 -10.63
N ILE A 40 17.04 19.78 -11.84
CA ILE A 40 15.67 19.91 -12.29
C ILE A 40 14.89 18.90 -11.46
N ASP A 41 14.13 19.41 -10.49
CA ASP A 41 13.13 18.66 -9.73
C ASP A 41 12.02 18.23 -10.70
N VAL A 42 12.28 17.18 -11.47
CA VAL A 42 11.27 16.52 -12.27
C VAL A 42 10.41 15.75 -11.26
N PRO A 43 9.12 16.08 -11.10
CA PRO A 43 8.28 15.36 -10.16
C PRO A 43 8.32 13.87 -10.50
N LEU A 44 8.72 13.06 -9.51
CA LEU A 44 8.80 11.62 -9.63
C LEU A 44 7.42 11.06 -10.00
N SER A 45 7.31 10.44 -11.18
CA SER A 45 6.11 9.68 -11.52
C SER A 45 5.97 8.51 -10.54
N PRO A 46 4.80 8.31 -9.92
CA PRO A 46 4.57 7.19 -9.02
C PRO A 46 4.88 5.84 -9.68
N SER A 47 5.51 4.92 -8.95
CA SER A 47 5.90 3.61 -9.49
C SER A 47 6.01 2.53 -8.43
N LEU A 48 5.91 1.27 -8.88
CA LEU A 48 6.17 0.07 -8.09
C LEU A 48 7.37 -0.69 -8.64
N THR A 49 8.30 -1.05 -7.75
CA THR A 49 9.46 -1.90 -8.07
C THR A 49 9.40 -3.18 -7.27
N MET A 50 9.40 -4.33 -7.93
CA MET A 50 9.38 -5.64 -7.26
C MET A 50 10.60 -5.78 -6.33
N VAL A 51 10.37 -6.27 -5.12
CA VAL A 51 11.40 -6.52 -4.10
C VAL A 51 11.63 -8.02 -3.92
N TRP A 52 10.55 -8.78 -3.68
CA TRP A 52 10.57 -10.22 -3.51
C TRP A 52 9.21 -10.82 -3.88
N GLU A 53 9.17 -12.14 -4.07
CA GLU A 53 7.93 -12.92 -4.11
C GLU A 53 8.10 -14.21 -3.30
N THR A 54 7.00 -14.69 -2.70
CA THR A 54 6.98 -15.98 -2.02
C THR A 54 7.03 -17.14 -3.01
N ASP A 55 7.21 -18.36 -2.50
CA ASP A 55 6.85 -19.57 -3.23
C ASP A 55 5.32 -19.61 -3.51
N THR A 56 4.92 -20.50 -4.40
CA THR A 56 3.57 -20.71 -4.95
C THR A 56 2.67 -21.63 -4.10
N VAL A 57 3.05 -21.90 -2.86
CA VAL A 57 2.33 -22.82 -1.96
C VAL A 57 1.18 -22.15 -1.17
N LEU A 58 1.00 -20.83 -1.30
CA LEU A 58 -0.01 -20.03 -0.59
C LEU A 58 -1.38 -20.13 -1.28
N THR A 59 -1.86 -21.34 -1.55
CA THR A 59 -3.07 -21.66 -2.34
C THR A 59 -4.23 -20.66 -2.17
N THR A 60 -4.62 -19.99 -3.26
CA THR A 60 -5.68 -18.96 -3.30
C THR A 60 -5.52 -17.91 -2.18
N VAL A 61 -4.37 -17.24 -2.15
CA VAL A 61 -4.08 -16.18 -1.18
C VAL A 61 -4.93 -14.95 -1.48
N GLU A 62 -5.63 -14.45 -0.47
CA GLU A 62 -6.62 -13.38 -0.62
C GLU A 62 -6.10 -12.05 -0.08
N SER A 63 -5.62 -12.03 1.18
CA SER A 63 -5.13 -10.84 1.87
C SER A 63 -3.78 -11.08 2.53
N VAL A 64 -3.05 -9.99 2.78
CA VAL A 64 -1.79 -10.00 3.53
C VAL A 64 -1.76 -8.81 4.49
N LEU A 65 -1.61 -9.10 5.79
CA LEU A 65 -1.56 -8.11 6.85
C LEU A 65 -0.20 -8.10 7.53
N PHE A 66 0.38 -6.90 7.71
CA PHE A 66 1.62 -6.73 8.48
C PHE A 66 1.32 -6.43 9.95
N ASP A 67 1.92 -7.20 10.86
CA ASP A 67 1.98 -6.88 12.29
C ASP A 67 3.30 -6.19 12.63
N PRO A 68 3.31 -4.86 12.87
CA PRO A 68 4.52 -4.14 13.25
C PRO A 68 5.05 -4.52 14.64
N GLY A 69 4.21 -5.08 15.51
CA GLY A 69 4.60 -5.47 16.87
C GLY A 69 5.49 -6.71 16.90
N SER A 70 5.20 -7.70 16.05
CA SER A 70 5.99 -8.93 15.94
C SER A 70 6.89 -9.01 14.70
N GLU A 71 6.78 -8.04 13.79
CA GLU A 71 7.42 -8.06 12.47
C GLU A 71 7.06 -9.30 11.63
N ILE A 72 5.80 -9.74 11.71
CA ILE A 72 5.26 -10.90 10.98
C ILE A 72 4.25 -10.43 9.94
N LEU A 73 4.21 -11.10 8.80
CA LEU A 73 3.10 -11.00 7.86
C LEU A 73 2.16 -12.18 8.07
N TYR A 74 0.86 -11.89 8.11
CA TYR A 74 -0.20 -12.89 8.06
C TYR A 74 -0.79 -12.89 6.67
N ALA A 75 -0.94 -14.06 6.04
CA ALA A 75 -1.61 -14.18 4.75
C ALA A 75 -2.84 -15.09 4.89
N SER A 76 -3.98 -14.66 4.38
CA SER A 76 -5.19 -15.48 4.35
C SER A 76 -5.20 -16.36 3.10
N ASN A 77 -5.41 -17.66 3.31
CA ASN A 77 -5.43 -18.65 2.25
C ASN A 77 -6.82 -19.27 2.19
N ILE A 78 -7.57 -18.93 1.14
CA ILE A 78 -8.88 -19.55 0.87
C ILE A 78 -8.70 -21.04 0.60
N SER A 79 -7.61 -21.41 -0.08
CA SER A 79 -7.30 -22.80 -0.43
C SER A 79 -8.42 -23.53 -1.19
N GLY A 80 -9.08 -22.88 -2.14
CA GLY A 80 -10.19 -23.50 -2.87
C GLY A 80 -11.14 -22.48 -3.48
N ASN A 81 -12.44 -22.73 -3.36
CA ASN A 81 -13.48 -21.84 -3.84
C ASN A 81 -13.76 -20.73 -2.80
N PRO A 82 -13.82 -19.45 -3.20
CA PRO A 82 -14.04 -18.33 -2.27
C PRO A 82 -15.40 -18.32 -1.55
N THR A 83 -16.34 -19.20 -1.93
CA THR A 83 -17.70 -19.29 -1.38
C THR A 83 -18.01 -20.62 -0.67
N GLU A 84 -17.04 -21.55 -0.64
CA GLU A 84 -17.26 -22.89 -0.10
C GLU A 84 -16.98 -22.94 1.41
N LYS A 85 -17.85 -23.65 2.15
CA LYS A 85 -17.76 -23.84 3.61
C LYS A 85 -17.27 -25.24 3.97
N ASP A 86 -16.04 -25.55 3.59
CA ASP A 86 -15.43 -26.87 3.70
C ASP A 86 -14.37 -26.97 4.82
N GLY A 87 -13.99 -25.85 5.44
CA GLY A 87 -13.03 -25.81 6.53
C GLY A 87 -11.57 -26.03 6.10
N ILE A 88 -11.23 -25.89 4.82
CA ILE A 88 -9.86 -26.12 4.32
C ILE A 88 -9.00 -24.86 4.28
N GLY A 89 -9.59 -23.69 4.45
CA GLY A 89 -8.90 -22.41 4.53
C GLY A 89 -8.02 -22.29 5.78
N PHE A 90 -6.98 -21.46 5.68
CA PHE A 90 -5.97 -21.28 6.71
C PHE A 90 -5.31 -19.90 6.69
N ILE A 91 -4.58 -19.56 7.75
CA ILE A 91 -3.71 -18.38 7.81
C ILE A 91 -2.25 -18.82 7.82
N THR A 92 -1.45 -18.25 6.93
CA THR A 92 0.01 -18.41 6.88
C THR A 92 0.73 -17.32 7.66
N LYS A 93 1.83 -17.65 8.33
CA LYS A 93 2.83 -16.69 8.81
C LYS A 93 4.01 -16.61 7.85
N LEU A 94 4.36 -15.39 7.44
CA LEU A 94 5.56 -15.08 6.65
C LEU A 94 6.47 -14.11 7.40
N SER A 95 7.75 -14.12 7.07
CA SER A 95 8.68 -13.05 7.44
C SER A 95 8.44 -11.80 6.59
N LYS A 96 8.97 -10.65 7.01
CA LYS A 96 9.00 -9.41 6.17
C LYS A 96 9.75 -9.58 4.83
N SER A 97 10.55 -10.64 4.68
CA SER A 97 11.25 -10.99 3.43
C SER A 97 10.48 -11.98 2.55
N GLY A 98 9.28 -12.42 2.96
CA GLY A 98 8.46 -13.36 2.20
C GLY A 98 8.80 -14.84 2.45
N ASP A 99 9.65 -15.14 3.43
CA ASP A 99 9.93 -16.53 3.80
C ASP A 99 8.75 -17.09 4.59
N ILE A 100 8.34 -18.33 4.27
CA ILE A 100 7.27 -19.01 4.99
C ILE A 100 7.81 -19.46 6.35
N ILE A 101 7.26 -18.89 7.42
CA ILE A 101 7.58 -19.27 8.80
C ILE A 101 6.73 -20.47 9.20
N GLU A 102 5.43 -20.40 8.92
CA GLU A 102 4.47 -21.45 9.23
C GLU A 102 3.30 -21.38 8.25
N LEU A 103 3.18 -22.37 7.36
CA LEU A 103 2.21 -22.36 6.26
C LEU A 103 0.76 -22.40 6.76
N GLU A 104 0.42 -23.34 7.64
CA GLU A 104 -0.94 -23.51 8.12
C GLU A 104 -1.02 -23.22 9.62
N TRP A 105 -0.70 -21.98 10.02
CA TRP A 105 -0.64 -21.57 11.42
C TRP A 105 -2.02 -21.60 12.11
N VAL A 106 -3.06 -21.15 11.41
CA VAL A 106 -4.47 -21.30 11.84
C VAL A 106 -5.19 -22.09 10.76
N LYS A 107 -5.93 -23.14 11.14
CA LYS A 107 -6.64 -24.03 10.20
C LYS A 107 -8.12 -24.12 10.57
N GLY A 108 -8.92 -24.71 9.66
CA GLY A 108 -10.34 -24.96 9.90
C GLY A 108 -11.23 -23.76 9.56
N LEU A 109 -10.69 -22.77 8.84
CA LEU A 109 -11.45 -21.66 8.27
C LEU A 109 -12.05 -22.11 6.94
N ASN A 110 -13.10 -21.47 6.46
CA ASN A 110 -13.73 -21.85 5.21
C ASN A 110 -13.03 -21.22 4.00
N ALA A 111 -13.13 -19.90 3.87
CA ALA A 111 -12.50 -19.11 2.83
C ALA A 111 -12.08 -17.74 3.41
N PRO A 112 -11.06 -17.70 4.29
CA PRO A 112 -10.66 -16.48 4.98
C PRO A 112 -10.21 -15.39 4.00
N LYS A 113 -10.58 -14.13 4.28
CA LYS A 113 -10.31 -12.99 3.40
C LYS A 113 -9.56 -11.87 4.14
N GLY A 114 -10.14 -10.68 4.26
CA GLY A 114 -9.58 -9.53 4.93
C GLY A 114 -9.25 -9.80 6.40
N MET A 115 -8.26 -9.06 6.90
CA MET A 115 -7.71 -9.24 8.23
C MET A 115 -7.41 -7.91 8.91
N ALA A 116 -7.69 -7.82 10.21
CA ALA A 116 -7.26 -6.69 11.04
C ALA A 116 -6.75 -7.17 12.41
N ILE A 117 -5.78 -6.43 12.97
CA ILE A 117 -5.24 -6.68 14.31
C ILE A 117 -5.65 -5.56 15.25
N THR A 118 -6.20 -5.93 16.41
CA THR A 118 -6.38 -5.01 17.54
C THR A 118 -6.11 -5.72 18.86
N GLY A 119 -5.33 -5.08 19.73
CA GLY A 119 -4.83 -5.69 20.96
C GLY A 119 -3.97 -6.94 20.67
N ASN A 120 -4.34 -8.08 21.26
CA ASN A 120 -3.67 -9.37 21.06
C ASN A 120 -4.46 -10.33 20.15
N ARG A 121 -5.38 -9.79 19.34
CA ARG A 121 -6.31 -10.54 18.51
C ARG A 121 -6.13 -10.20 17.03
N LEU A 122 -6.23 -11.23 16.21
CA LEU A 122 -6.42 -11.15 14.76
C LEU A 122 -7.90 -11.42 14.47
N TYR A 123 -8.52 -10.56 13.68
CA TYR A 123 -9.88 -10.71 13.20
C TYR A 123 -9.84 -11.01 11.70
N VAL A 124 -10.62 -12.00 11.28
CA VAL A 124 -10.61 -12.52 9.91
C VAL A 124 -12.04 -12.73 9.45
N THR A 125 -12.41 -12.19 8.29
CA THR A 125 -13.69 -12.51 7.65
C THR A 125 -13.63 -13.88 7.02
N ASP A 126 -14.68 -14.67 7.23
CA ASP A 126 -14.80 -16.05 6.76
C ASP A 126 -16.22 -16.30 6.22
N ILE A 127 -16.48 -15.79 5.02
CA ILE A 127 -17.74 -15.87 4.27
C ILE A 127 -18.93 -15.18 4.95
N ASP A 128 -19.45 -15.72 6.05
CA ASP A 128 -20.63 -15.20 6.77
C ASP A 128 -20.38 -15.00 8.28
N ALA A 129 -19.12 -15.10 8.70
CA ALA A 129 -18.71 -14.84 10.06
C ALA A 129 -17.42 -14.03 10.14
N LEU A 130 -17.26 -13.30 11.24
CA LEU A 130 -15.98 -12.74 11.66
C LEU A 130 -15.35 -13.68 12.70
N VAL A 131 -14.14 -14.14 12.45
CA VAL A 131 -13.40 -15.07 13.33
C VAL A 131 -12.38 -14.28 14.15
N GLU A 132 -12.35 -14.49 15.46
CA GLU A 132 -11.37 -13.90 16.37
C GLU A 132 -10.33 -14.96 16.77
N ILE A 133 -9.06 -14.64 16.54
CA ILE A 133 -7.92 -15.53 16.75
C ILE A 133 -6.95 -14.88 17.74
N GLU A 134 -6.45 -15.65 18.69
CA GLU A 134 -5.37 -15.21 19.57
C GLU A 134 -4.01 -15.25 18.85
N LEU A 135 -3.36 -14.09 18.71
CA LEU A 135 -2.08 -13.96 18.00
C LEU A 135 -0.96 -14.84 18.57
N ALA A 136 -0.92 -14.99 19.91
CA ALA A 136 0.13 -15.74 20.59
C ALA A 136 0.06 -17.25 20.31
N SER A 137 -1.14 -17.81 20.20
CA SER A 137 -1.35 -19.26 20.13
C SER A 137 -1.90 -19.75 18.79
N GLY A 138 -2.47 -18.87 17.96
CA GLY A 138 -3.22 -19.25 16.76
C GLY A 138 -4.57 -19.90 17.06
N LYS A 139 -5.02 -19.85 18.32
CA LYS A 139 -6.30 -20.43 18.71
C LYS A 139 -7.44 -19.51 18.28
N ILE A 140 -8.40 -20.06 17.56
CA ILE A 140 -9.72 -19.43 17.36
C ILE A 140 -10.41 -19.34 18.72
N VAL A 141 -10.68 -18.12 19.19
CA VAL A 141 -11.30 -17.85 20.49
C VAL A 141 -12.77 -17.48 20.37
N ASN A 142 -13.21 -16.97 19.22
CA ASN A 142 -14.61 -16.68 18.95
C ASN A 142 -14.93 -16.71 17.45
N THR A 143 -16.21 -16.88 17.12
CA THR A 143 -16.75 -16.78 15.77
C THR A 143 -18.08 -16.04 15.85
N TYR A 144 -18.12 -14.84 15.29
CA TYR A 144 -19.29 -13.96 15.27
C TYR A 144 -20.04 -14.19 13.96
N ALA A 145 -21.08 -15.03 13.98
CA ALA A 145 -21.96 -15.20 12.83
C ALA A 145 -22.73 -13.89 12.57
N VAL A 146 -22.83 -13.50 11.30
CA VAL A 146 -23.50 -12.27 10.88
C VAL A 146 -24.77 -12.64 10.14
N GLU A 147 -25.93 -12.34 10.75
CA GLU A 147 -27.22 -12.75 10.19
C GLU A 147 -27.46 -12.10 8.83
N GLY A 148 -27.67 -12.93 7.81
CA GLY A 148 -27.91 -12.49 6.44
C GLY A 148 -26.66 -12.08 5.67
N ALA A 149 -25.46 -12.27 6.22
CA ALA A 149 -24.23 -12.04 5.48
C ALA A 149 -24.07 -13.08 4.36
N GLU A 150 -23.60 -12.62 3.21
CA GLU A 150 -23.42 -13.46 2.02
C GLU A 150 -21.96 -13.58 1.60
N PHE A 151 -21.19 -12.49 1.66
CA PHE A 151 -19.78 -12.49 1.28
C PHE A 151 -19.00 -11.43 2.05
N LEU A 152 -18.74 -11.71 3.34
CA LEU A 152 -17.85 -10.90 4.15
C LEU A 152 -16.45 -10.88 3.54
N ASN A 153 -15.88 -9.69 3.35
CA ASN A 153 -14.64 -9.49 2.60
C ASN A 153 -13.59 -8.72 3.40
N ASP A 154 -13.41 -7.42 3.20
CA ASP A 154 -12.32 -6.69 3.84
C ASP A 154 -12.59 -6.35 5.32
N VAL A 155 -11.53 -6.10 6.10
CA VAL A 155 -11.57 -5.78 7.53
C VAL A 155 -10.59 -4.66 7.87
N THR A 156 -11.07 -3.67 8.62
CA THR A 156 -10.22 -2.63 9.22
C THR A 156 -10.61 -2.40 10.68
N THR A 157 -9.81 -1.63 11.42
CA THR A 157 -10.09 -1.36 12.84
C THR A 157 -9.65 0.03 13.28
N HIS A 158 -10.39 0.60 14.23
CA HIS A 158 -10.05 1.84 14.90
C HIS A 158 -10.47 1.79 16.37
N ASN A 159 -9.57 2.11 17.29
CA ASN A 159 -9.84 2.17 18.74
C ASN A 159 -10.56 0.94 19.32
N GLY A 160 -10.27 -0.25 18.80
CA GLY A 160 -10.88 -1.51 19.27
C GLY A 160 -12.23 -1.84 18.64
N ILE A 161 -12.76 -0.98 17.77
CA ILE A 161 -13.91 -1.29 16.90
C ILE A 161 -13.36 -1.93 15.62
N ILE A 162 -13.97 -3.02 15.19
CA ILE A 162 -13.62 -3.71 13.94
C ILE A 162 -14.72 -3.40 12.93
N TYR A 163 -14.35 -2.95 11.74
CA TYR A 163 -15.27 -2.71 10.63
C TYR A 163 -14.98 -3.71 9.52
N PHE A 164 -16.02 -4.28 8.90
CA PHE A 164 -15.84 -5.27 7.85
C PHE A 164 -16.95 -5.21 6.81
N SER A 165 -16.59 -5.41 5.54
CA SER A 165 -17.52 -5.29 4.42
C SER A 165 -18.25 -6.61 4.17
N ASP A 166 -19.51 -6.51 3.72
CA ASP A 166 -20.23 -7.57 3.03
C ASP A 166 -20.44 -7.13 1.58
N MET A 167 -19.64 -7.70 0.68
CA MET A 167 -19.59 -7.30 -0.71
C MET A 167 -20.89 -7.62 -1.45
N SER A 168 -21.52 -8.74 -1.12
CA SER A 168 -22.72 -9.22 -1.80
C SER A 168 -23.98 -8.46 -1.36
N THR A 169 -24.08 -8.12 -0.08
CA THR A 169 -25.25 -7.37 0.42
C THR A 169 -25.06 -5.85 0.38
N GLY A 170 -23.85 -5.38 0.08
CA GLY A 170 -23.52 -3.96 -0.03
C GLY A 170 -23.57 -3.24 1.32
N LYS A 171 -23.04 -3.89 2.36
CA LYS A 171 -23.09 -3.42 3.75
C LYS A 171 -21.70 -3.31 4.35
N VAL A 172 -21.56 -2.44 5.35
CA VAL A 172 -20.43 -2.46 6.28
C VAL A 172 -20.99 -2.73 7.66
N HIS A 173 -20.42 -3.71 8.33
CA HIS A 173 -20.72 -4.07 9.70
C HIS A 173 -19.62 -3.59 10.64
N SER A 174 -19.93 -3.53 11.92
CA SER A 174 -18.95 -3.31 12.98
C SER A 174 -19.09 -4.33 14.10
N LEU A 175 -17.98 -4.73 14.70
CA LEU A 175 -17.93 -5.46 15.96
C LEU A 175 -17.40 -4.53 17.06
N GLU A 176 -18.20 -4.30 18.09
CA GLU A 176 -17.82 -3.57 19.30
C GLU A 176 -18.37 -4.27 20.54
N ASN A 177 -17.53 -4.51 21.55
CA ASN A 177 -17.93 -5.17 22.81
C ASN A 177 -18.65 -6.52 22.62
N GLY A 178 -18.30 -7.27 21.57
CA GLY A 178 -18.90 -8.56 21.24
C GLY A 178 -20.25 -8.48 20.53
N MET A 179 -20.71 -7.29 20.15
CA MET A 179 -21.95 -7.06 19.40
C MET A 179 -21.63 -6.67 17.97
N VAL A 180 -22.30 -7.33 17.02
CA VAL A 180 -22.22 -6.99 15.60
C VAL A 180 -23.41 -6.11 15.23
N ASP A 181 -23.13 -4.97 14.61
CA ASP A 181 -24.11 -4.02 14.09
C ASP A 181 -23.83 -3.72 12.61
N THR A 182 -24.85 -3.32 11.86
CA THR A 182 -24.67 -2.75 10.51
C THR A 182 -24.56 -1.24 10.61
N VAL A 183 -23.47 -0.67 10.07
CA VAL A 183 -23.19 0.78 10.16
C VAL A 183 -23.36 1.52 8.83
N LEU A 184 -23.25 0.82 7.70
CA LEU A 184 -23.51 1.36 6.38
C LEU A 184 -24.25 0.34 5.51
N GLU A 185 -25.11 0.81 4.61
CA GLU A 185 -25.89 -0.02 3.68
C GLU A 185 -26.01 0.67 2.31
N GLY A 186 -26.36 -0.10 1.28
CA GLY A 186 -26.60 0.41 -0.06
C GLY A 186 -25.32 0.72 -0.84
N LEU A 187 -24.21 0.08 -0.49
CA LEU A 187 -22.89 0.28 -1.09
C LEU A 187 -22.59 -0.90 -2.03
N GLU A 188 -23.04 -0.82 -3.28
CA GLU A 188 -22.90 -1.92 -4.24
C GLU A 188 -21.44 -2.37 -4.37
N SER A 189 -21.20 -3.67 -4.15
CA SER A 189 -19.86 -4.28 -4.22
C SER A 189 -18.81 -3.58 -3.34
N ILE A 190 -19.20 -3.03 -2.18
CA ILE A 190 -18.25 -2.51 -1.19
C ILE A 190 -17.26 -3.60 -0.82
N ASN A 191 -15.97 -3.31 -0.96
CA ASN A 191 -14.93 -4.28 -0.70
C ASN A 191 -13.88 -3.66 0.23
N GLY A 192 -12.84 -3.05 -0.33
CA GLY A 192 -11.74 -2.45 0.41
C GLY A 192 -12.17 -1.42 1.43
N LEU A 193 -11.72 -1.58 2.66
CA LEU A 193 -11.98 -0.73 3.81
C LEU A 193 -10.66 -0.30 4.44
N ALA A 194 -10.56 0.98 4.75
CA ALA A 194 -9.45 1.49 5.53
C ALA A 194 -9.92 2.60 6.48
N ILE A 195 -9.15 2.84 7.52
CA ILE A 195 -9.38 3.95 8.44
C ILE A 195 -8.29 5.00 8.23
N ASP A 196 -8.70 6.26 8.07
CA ASP A 196 -7.75 7.37 8.02
C ASP A 196 -7.17 7.72 9.41
N THR A 197 -6.19 8.62 9.44
CA THR A 197 -5.53 9.04 10.69
C THR A 197 -6.45 9.70 11.71
N ASN A 198 -7.66 10.14 11.32
CA ASN A 198 -8.66 10.75 12.18
C ASN A 198 -9.74 9.76 12.63
N GLY A 199 -9.65 8.48 12.25
CA GLY A 199 -10.65 7.48 12.58
C GLY A 199 -11.84 7.45 11.64
N VAL A 200 -11.74 8.06 10.45
CA VAL A 200 -12.83 8.08 9.45
C VAL A 200 -12.69 6.87 8.54
N LEU A 201 -13.81 6.19 8.32
CA LEU A 201 -13.89 5.05 7.39
C LEU A 201 -13.81 5.53 5.95
N ILE A 202 -12.91 4.89 5.19
CA ILE A 202 -12.76 5.01 3.75
C ILE A 202 -13.17 3.67 3.15
N GLY A 203 -13.95 3.70 2.08
CA GLY A 203 -14.42 2.51 1.39
C GLY A 203 -14.27 2.61 -0.11
N LEU A 204 -14.01 1.47 -0.75
CA LEU A 204 -13.89 1.32 -2.19
C LEU A 204 -15.02 0.40 -2.68
N ASP A 205 -15.93 0.95 -3.48
CA ASP A 205 -17.13 0.27 -3.96
C ASP A 205 -17.27 0.36 -5.49
N ALA A 206 -18.42 -0.05 -6.02
CA ALA A 206 -18.72 0.00 -7.46
C ALA A 206 -18.71 1.43 -8.05
N GLU A 207 -18.88 2.46 -7.22
CA GLU A 207 -18.92 3.86 -7.66
C GLU A 207 -17.58 4.58 -7.46
N GLY A 208 -16.74 4.11 -6.54
CA GLY A 208 -15.38 4.60 -6.38
C GLY A 208 -14.89 4.63 -4.95
N LEU A 209 -13.88 5.45 -4.70
CA LEU A 209 -13.30 5.67 -3.37
C LEU A 209 -14.07 6.77 -2.64
N ARG A 210 -14.60 6.44 -1.46
CA ARG A 210 -15.44 7.33 -0.66
C ARG A 210 -14.97 7.44 0.78
N ARG A 211 -15.19 8.61 1.38
CA ARG A 211 -15.04 8.86 2.80
C ARG A 211 -16.40 8.93 3.49
N TYR A 212 -16.57 8.14 4.55
CA TYR A 212 -17.80 8.05 5.35
C TYR A 212 -17.59 8.76 6.70
N ALA A 213 -17.71 10.08 6.69
CA ALA A 213 -17.69 10.91 7.90
C ALA A 213 -19.09 10.96 8.55
N GLN A 214 -19.24 11.73 9.64
CA GLN A 214 -20.57 11.95 10.28
C GLN A 214 -21.57 12.69 9.38
N GLU A 215 -21.09 13.38 8.34
CA GLU A 215 -21.93 14.00 7.32
C GLU A 215 -22.26 13.01 6.18
N ALA A 216 -22.76 13.51 5.05
CA ALA A 216 -22.97 12.67 3.86
C ALA A 216 -21.63 12.09 3.35
N PRO A 217 -21.62 10.87 2.76
CA PRO A 217 -20.43 10.32 2.14
C PRO A 217 -19.84 11.28 1.09
N VAL A 218 -18.52 11.40 1.07
CA VAL A 218 -17.80 12.27 0.14
C VAL A 218 -17.02 11.41 -0.85
N MET A 219 -17.28 11.61 -2.14
CA MET A 219 -16.49 11.00 -3.21
C MET A 219 -15.07 11.59 -3.22
N ILE A 220 -14.06 10.72 -3.15
CA ILE A 220 -12.64 11.09 -3.27
C ILE A 220 -12.19 10.87 -4.72
N ASN A 221 -12.55 9.74 -5.32
CA ASN A 221 -12.19 9.38 -6.68
C ASN A 221 -13.27 8.47 -7.28
N ASP A 222 -13.73 8.78 -8.49
CA ASP A 222 -14.71 8.00 -9.27
C ASP A 222 -14.09 7.31 -10.50
N GLY A 223 -12.76 7.39 -10.65
CA GLY A 223 -12.01 6.73 -11.72
C GLY A 223 -11.68 5.26 -11.42
N VAL A 224 -11.32 4.95 -10.18
CA VAL A 224 -11.03 3.59 -9.70
C VAL A 224 -12.29 3.01 -9.07
N THR A 225 -12.98 2.12 -9.78
CA THR A 225 -14.27 1.54 -9.37
C THR A 225 -14.24 0.02 -9.25
N GLY A 226 -15.10 -0.51 -8.38
CA GLY A 226 -15.24 -1.95 -8.11
C GLY A 226 -13.93 -2.58 -7.61
N GLY A 227 -13.14 -1.80 -6.88
CA GLY A 227 -11.82 -2.20 -6.43
C GLY A 227 -11.85 -3.30 -5.37
N ASP A 228 -10.66 -3.76 -5.00
CA ASP A 228 -10.47 -4.85 -4.06
C ASP A 228 -9.88 -4.29 -2.76
N GLY A 229 -8.57 -4.36 -2.53
CA GLY A 229 -7.93 -3.83 -1.34
C GLY A 229 -7.65 -2.32 -1.37
N LEU A 230 -7.51 -1.75 -0.16
CA LEU A 230 -7.37 -0.31 0.06
C LEU A 230 -6.34 0.00 1.16
N ILE A 231 -5.39 0.88 0.88
CA ILE A 231 -4.44 1.42 1.86
C ILE A 231 -4.57 2.94 1.91
N VAL A 232 -4.64 3.50 3.11
CA VAL A 232 -4.48 4.95 3.34
C VAL A 232 -3.01 5.23 3.65
N LEU A 233 -2.33 5.99 2.81
CA LEU A 233 -0.94 6.39 3.04
C LEU A 233 -0.85 7.69 3.85
N ASP A 234 -1.72 8.65 3.52
CA ASP A 234 -1.86 9.93 4.23
C ASP A 234 -3.27 10.52 4.02
N ALA A 235 -3.46 11.79 4.36
CA ALA A 235 -4.77 12.46 4.31
C ALA A 235 -5.42 12.48 2.91
N ASN A 236 -4.61 12.50 1.84
CA ASN A 236 -5.09 12.63 0.45
C ASN A 236 -4.52 11.57 -0.48
N THR A 237 -3.69 10.65 0.01
CA THR A 237 -3.03 9.62 -0.79
C THR A 237 -3.43 8.21 -0.36
N TYR A 238 -3.85 7.42 -1.35
CA TYR A 238 -4.36 6.06 -1.18
C TYR A 238 -3.72 5.12 -2.19
N ILE A 239 -3.65 3.83 -1.86
CA ILE A 239 -3.44 2.76 -2.83
C ILE A 239 -4.72 1.95 -2.93
N ALA A 240 -5.16 1.68 -4.15
CA ALA A 240 -6.30 0.82 -4.41
C ALA A 240 -5.89 -0.28 -5.40
N SER A 241 -6.22 -1.54 -5.09
CA SER A 241 -6.14 -2.62 -6.07
C SER A 241 -7.48 -2.82 -6.78
N ARG A 242 -7.44 -3.46 -7.95
CA ARG A 242 -8.62 -4.01 -8.63
C ARG A 242 -8.35 -5.45 -8.98
N TRP A 243 -9.29 -6.33 -8.61
CA TRP A 243 -9.18 -7.77 -8.72
C TRP A 243 -8.61 -8.28 -10.05
N GLN A 244 -8.88 -7.60 -11.16
CA GLN A 244 -8.41 -8.02 -12.49
C GLN A 244 -6.87 -7.96 -12.65
N GLY A 245 -6.14 -7.28 -11.76
CA GLY A 245 -4.67 -7.21 -11.79
C GLY A 245 -4.10 -5.79 -11.72
N GLU A 246 -4.91 -4.78 -11.41
CA GLU A 246 -4.45 -3.39 -11.41
C GLU A 246 -4.15 -2.91 -9.98
N ILE A 247 -3.18 -2.02 -9.85
CA ILE A 247 -2.94 -1.24 -8.63
C ILE A 247 -2.79 0.23 -9.02
N TYR A 248 -3.48 1.10 -8.30
CA TYR A 248 -3.49 2.53 -8.50
C TYR A 248 -2.98 3.26 -7.25
N LEU A 249 -2.23 4.34 -7.45
CA LEU A 249 -2.11 5.42 -6.48
C LEU A 249 -3.25 6.40 -6.74
N ILE A 250 -3.98 6.82 -5.73
CA ILE A 250 -4.94 7.93 -5.82
C ILE A 250 -4.39 9.05 -4.95
N LYS A 251 -4.05 10.19 -5.54
CA LYS A 251 -3.48 11.35 -4.84
C LYS A 251 -4.24 12.61 -5.20
N ASP A 252 -4.76 13.31 -4.19
CA ASP A 252 -5.58 14.52 -4.35
C ASP A 252 -6.76 14.30 -5.34
N GLY A 253 -7.35 13.11 -5.28
CA GLY A 253 -8.47 12.68 -6.13
C GLY A 253 -8.10 12.21 -7.54
N HIS A 254 -6.82 12.24 -7.92
CA HIS A 254 -6.34 11.78 -9.22
C HIS A 254 -5.68 10.39 -9.13
N GLU A 255 -6.05 9.48 -10.03
CA GLU A 255 -5.50 8.14 -10.10
C GLU A 255 -4.30 7.99 -11.04
N TYR A 256 -3.33 7.18 -10.63
CA TYR A 256 -2.13 6.83 -11.37
C TYR A 256 -1.99 5.30 -11.38
N LEU A 257 -2.06 4.68 -12.55
CA LEU A 257 -1.84 3.25 -12.70
C LEU A 257 -0.37 2.90 -12.38
N LEU A 258 -0.16 2.10 -11.35
CA LEU A 258 1.18 1.67 -10.90
C LEU A 258 1.55 0.28 -11.41
N LEU A 259 0.58 -0.62 -11.53
CA LEU A 259 0.76 -2.00 -11.94
C LEU A 259 -0.45 -2.46 -12.74
N ASP A 260 -0.21 -3.22 -13.82
CA ASP A 260 -1.23 -3.92 -14.59
C ASP A 260 -0.73 -5.34 -14.90
N THR A 261 -1.32 -6.33 -14.24
CA THR A 261 -1.00 -7.74 -14.39
C THR A 261 -2.10 -8.56 -15.09
N LYS A 262 -3.05 -7.90 -15.76
CA LYS A 262 -4.16 -8.58 -16.47
C LYS A 262 -3.64 -9.58 -17.50
N ALA A 263 -2.61 -9.20 -18.26
CA ALA A 263 -2.03 -10.07 -19.29
C ALA A 263 -1.38 -11.34 -18.71
N GLN A 264 -0.88 -11.26 -17.49
CA GLN A 264 -0.27 -12.38 -16.75
C GLN A 264 -1.34 -13.22 -16.03
N GLN A 265 -2.59 -12.76 -16.01
CA GLN A 265 -3.69 -13.34 -15.25
C GLN A 265 -3.32 -13.48 -13.76
N ALA A 266 -2.57 -12.51 -13.23
CA ALA A 266 -2.22 -12.44 -11.83
C ALA A 266 -3.13 -11.40 -11.18
N ASN A 267 -4.29 -11.86 -10.70
CA ASN A 267 -5.27 -11.05 -10.01
C ASN A 267 -4.67 -10.42 -8.75
N THR A 268 -4.80 -9.11 -8.62
CA THR A 268 -4.41 -8.35 -7.42
C THR A 268 -5.64 -8.27 -6.54
N ALA A 269 -5.71 -9.16 -5.55
CA ALA A 269 -6.81 -9.21 -4.58
C ALA A 269 -6.69 -8.03 -3.59
N ASP A 270 -6.84 -8.28 -2.29
CA ASP A 270 -6.54 -7.29 -1.27
C ASP A 270 -5.02 -6.89 -1.29
N ILE A 271 -4.61 -5.90 -0.49
CA ILE A 271 -3.22 -5.40 -0.43
C ILE A 271 -2.80 -5.02 0.99
N GLY A 272 -1.58 -5.42 1.36
CA GLY A 272 -0.95 -5.06 2.63
C GLY A 272 0.10 -3.96 2.48
N PHE A 273 0.52 -3.36 3.61
CA PHE A 273 1.54 -2.32 3.62
C PHE A 273 2.56 -2.49 4.76
N ILE A 274 3.84 -2.29 4.44
CA ILE A 274 4.96 -2.19 5.39
C ILE A 274 5.43 -0.72 5.39
N PRO A 275 4.96 0.11 6.35
CA PRO A 275 5.13 1.57 6.28
C PRO A 275 6.58 2.05 6.34
N ASP A 276 7.41 1.42 7.19
CA ASP A 276 8.82 1.78 7.39
C ASP A 276 9.68 1.54 6.14
N GLN A 277 9.19 0.73 5.20
CA GLN A 277 9.92 0.37 3.97
C GLN A 277 9.26 0.91 2.70
N ASN A 278 8.08 1.51 2.82
CA ASN A 278 7.19 1.88 1.71
C ASN A 278 6.96 0.68 0.77
N VAL A 279 6.64 -0.49 1.33
CA VAL A 279 6.44 -1.73 0.58
C VAL A 279 4.97 -2.13 0.61
N ILE A 280 4.40 -2.30 -0.58
CA ILE A 280 3.06 -2.84 -0.80
C ILE A 280 3.18 -4.36 -0.99
N LEU A 281 2.32 -5.10 -0.31
CA LEU A 281 2.23 -6.55 -0.37
C LEU A 281 1.02 -6.93 -1.21
N VAL A 282 1.25 -7.68 -2.27
CA VAL A 282 0.24 -7.98 -3.29
C VAL A 282 0.03 -9.49 -3.35
N PRO A 283 -1.01 -10.03 -2.69
CA PRO A 283 -1.48 -11.38 -2.94
C PRO A 283 -1.94 -11.53 -4.39
N THR A 284 -1.51 -12.62 -5.02
CA THR A 284 -1.82 -12.93 -6.42
C THR A 284 -2.78 -14.11 -6.47
N PHE A 285 -4.07 -13.83 -6.39
CA PHE A 285 -5.15 -14.76 -6.05
C PHE A 285 -4.96 -16.18 -6.65
N PHE A 286 -4.90 -16.30 -7.98
CA PHE A 286 -4.73 -17.60 -8.66
C PHE A 286 -3.28 -17.98 -8.99
N LYS A 287 -2.30 -17.14 -8.65
CA LYS A 287 -0.86 -17.48 -8.77
C LYS A 287 -0.26 -17.96 -7.45
N ASN A 288 -1.03 -17.98 -6.37
CA ASN A 288 -0.70 -18.59 -5.09
C ASN A 288 0.57 -18.04 -4.44
N LYS A 289 0.85 -16.74 -4.64
CA LYS A 289 2.01 -16.07 -4.05
C LYS A 289 1.68 -14.68 -3.56
N VAL A 290 2.50 -14.18 -2.66
CA VAL A 290 2.57 -12.76 -2.31
C VAL A 290 3.76 -12.15 -3.01
N VAL A 291 3.57 -11.00 -3.64
CA VAL A 291 4.64 -10.22 -4.27
C VAL A 291 4.77 -8.89 -3.56
N ALA A 292 5.97 -8.55 -3.13
CA ALA A 292 6.26 -7.26 -2.51
C ALA A 292 6.79 -6.27 -3.53
N TYR A 293 6.24 -5.06 -3.51
CA TYR A 293 6.66 -3.96 -4.35
C TYR A 293 7.02 -2.74 -3.51
N ARG A 294 8.19 -2.15 -3.75
CA ARG A 294 8.56 -0.85 -3.19
C ARG A 294 7.84 0.24 -3.97
N LEU A 295 7.10 1.06 -3.27
CA LEU A 295 6.41 2.24 -3.76
C LEU A 295 7.38 3.44 -3.77
N ASN A 296 7.31 4.26 -4.82
CA ASN A 296 7.97 5.57 -4.92
C ASN A 296 6.93 6.56 -5.46
N TYR A 297 6.65 7.67 -4.77
CA TYR A 297 5.63 8.68 -5.14
C TYR A 297 5.82 10.00 -4.38
#